data_AF-A0AA39UAK9-F1
#
_entry.id   AF-A0AA39UAK9-F1
#
_cell.length_a   1.000
_cell.length_b   1.000
_cell.length_c   1.000
_cell.angle_alpha   90.00
_cell.angle_beta   90.00
_cell.angle_gamma   90.00
#
_symmetry.space_group_name_H-M   'P 1'
#
loop_
_entity.id
_entity.type
_entity.pdbx_description
1 polymer ?
#
loop_
_entity_poly.entity_id
_entity_poly.type
_entity_poly.pdbx_seq_one_letter_code
_entity_poly.pdbx_strand_id
1 'polypeptide(L)'
;IPCLEGLLLSLHDETVADLLYLSMYWHALAKLCMHTNSSLAEFRLVTTSFANALYHFTDVTCQAFDTVKTDAEYAKQICNEAQC
;
A
#
# COMPACT_ATOMS: atom_id res chain seq x y z
N ILE A 1 9.28 -9.62 -5.56
CA ILE A 1 9.95 -9.91 -4.26
C ILE A 1 9.79 -11.41 -4.00
N PRO A 2 10.88 -12.20 -3.84
CA PRO A 2 10.78 -13.66 -3.81
C PRO A 2 9.84 -14.24 -2.74
N CYS A 3 9.66 -13.57 -1.61
CA CYS A 3 8.73 -14.02 -0.55
C CYS A 3 7.25 -13.79 -0.86
N LEU A 4 6.93 -13.03 -1.92
CA LEU A 4 5.55 -12.78 -2.37
C LEU A 4 5.17 -13.61 -3.59
N GLU A 5 6.14 -14.33 -4.16
CA GLU A 5 5.93 -15.13 -5.36
C GLU A 5 4.98 -16.31 -5.06
N GLY A 6 3.89 -16.41 -5.83
CA GLY A 6 2.85 -17.41 -5.62
C GLY A 6 1.91 -17.15 -4.44
N LEU A 7 2.10 -16.05 -3.69
CA LEU A 7 1.19 -15.66 -2.61
C LEU A 7 -0.14 -15.09 -3.15
N LEU A 8 -0.09 -14.43 -4.31
CA LEU A 8 -1.21 -13.71 -4.90
C LEU A 8 -1.64 -14.45 -6.18
N LEU A 9 -2.73 -15.23 -6.10
CA LEU A 9 -3.20 -16.07 -7.20
C LEU A 9 -4.02 -15.33 -8.30
N SER A 10 -4.11 -14.00 -8.26
CA SER A 10 -5.09 -13.23 -9.04
C SER A 10 -4.48 -12.43 -10.20
N LEU A 11 -5.31 -12.02 -11.16
CA LEU A 11 -4.95 -11.11 -12.27
C LEU A 11 -4.33 -9.78 -11.79
N HIS A 12 -4.59 -9.39 -10.54
CA HIS A 12 -4.06 -8.17 -9.92
C HIS A 12 -2.74 -8.38 -9.14
N ASP A 13 -2.13 -9.56 -9.24
CA ASP A 13 -0.86 -9.90 -8.57
C ASP A 13 0.24 -8.88 -8.89
N GLU A 14 0.40 -8.53 -10.17
CA GLU A 14 1.44 -7.58 -10.60
C GLU A 14 1.26 -6.20 -9.96
N THR A 15 0.02 -5.67 -9.95
CA THR A 15 -0.28 -4.37 -9.33
C THR A 15 -0.01 -4.36 -7.83
N VAL A 16 -0.39 -5.43 -7.13
CA VAL A 16 -0.17 -5.55 -5.69
C VAL A 16 1.32 -5.75 -5.38
N ALA A 17 2.02 -6.55 -6.19
CA ALA A 17 3.46 -6.77 -6.07
C ALA A 17 4.25 -5.48 -6.31
N ASP A 18 3.87 -4.67 -7.30
CA ASP A 18 4.46 -3.36 -7.58
C ASP A 18 4.23 -2.39 -6.43
N LEU A 19 3.01 -2.34 -5.90
CA LEU A 19 2.69 -1.51 -4.74
C LEU A 19 3.53 -1.91 -3.52
N LEU A 20 3.66 -3.22 -3.25
CA LEU A 20 4.46 -3.72 -2.13
C LEU A 20 5.95 -3.41 -2.31
N TYR A 21 6.47 -3.58 -3.52
CA TYR A 21 7.84 -3.21 -3.84
C TYR A 21 8.09 -1.70 -3.63
N LEU A 22 7.24 -0.85 -4.18
CA LEU A 22 7.34 0.60 -4.02
C LEU A 22 7.21 1.04 -2.56
N SER A 23 6.31 0.41 -1.80
CA SER A 23 6.16 0.65 -0.35
C SER A 23 7.43 0.31 0.42
N MET A 24 8.01 -0.87 0.16
CA MET A 24 9.26 -1.29 0.80
C MET A 24 10.42 -0.36 0.44
N TYR A 25 10.53 0.03 -0.83
CA TYR A 25 11.60 0.89 -1.29
C TYR A 25 11.47 2.31 -0.72
N TRP A 26 10.26 2.88 -0.76
CA TRP A 26 9.93 4.15 -0.14
C TRP A 26 10.26 4.15 1.35
N HIS A 27 9.83 3.11 2.08
CA HIS A 27 10.07 2.99 3.51
C HIS A 27 11.58 2.83 3.82
N ALA A 28 12.33 2.09 3.00
CA ALA A 28 13.78 1.97 3.15
C ALA A 28 14.48 3.34 2.99
N LEU A 29 14.12 4.11 1.95
CA LEU A 29 14.66 5.46 1.73
C LEU A 29 14.27 6.43 2.87
N ALA A 30 13.02 6.38 3.31
CA ALA A 30 12.53 7.18 4.43
C ALA A 30 13.32 6.87 5.72
N LYS A 31 13.56 5.58 6.01
CA LYS A 31 14.27 5.14 7.21
C LYS A 31 15.77 5.43 7.18
N LEU A 32 16.37 5.45 5.99
CA LEU A 32 17.78 5.78 5.83
C LEU A 32 18.07 7.25 6.17
N CYS A 33 17.07 8.15 6.06
CA CYS A 33 17.21 9.59 6.37
C CYS A 33 18.46 10.23 5.74
N MET A 34 18.89 9.75 4.57
CA MET A 34 20.04 10.29 3.88
C MET A 34 19.64 11.64 3.28
N HIS A 35 20.26 12.72 3.74
CA HIS A 35 20.00 14.09 3.28
C HIS A 35 20.98 14.53 2.19
N THR A 36 21.39 13.63 1.29
CA THR A 36 22.13 14.04 0.09
C THR A 36 21.16 14.47 -1.00
N ASN A 37 21.61 15.33 -1.92
CA ASN A 37 20.75 15.77 -3.03
C ASN A 37 20.25 14.60 -3.88
N SER A 38 21.09 13.58 -4.08
CA SER A 38 20.72 12.38 -4.83
C SER A 38 19.68 11.54 -4.10
N SER A 39 19.85 11.26 -2.80
CA SER A 39 18.87 10.46 -2.05
C SER A 39 17.52 11.18 -1.90
N LEU A 40 17.52 12.51 -1.78
CA LEU A 40 16.28 13.29 -1.76
C LEU A 40 15.55 13.29 -3.09
N ALA A 41 16.29 13.34 -4.21
CA ALA A 41 15.70 13.23 -5.56
C ALA A 41 15.06 11.86 -5.77
N GLU A 42 15.78 10.78 -5.42
CA GLU A 42 15.27 9.41 -5.47
C GLU A 42 14.05 9.24 -4.54
N PHE A 43 14.11 9.75 -3.31
CA PHE A 43 12.99 9.66 -2.37
C PHE A 43 11.73 10.35 -2.90
N ARG A 44 11.87 11.52 -3.54
CA ARG A 44 10.74 12.22 -4.17
C ARG A 44 10.14 11.42 -5.32
N LEU A 45 11.00 10.90 -6.21
CA LEU A 45 10.58 10.08 -7.34
C LEU A 45 9.81 8.84 -6.86
N VAL A 46 10.38 8.10 -5.92
CA VAL A 46 9.77 6.89 -5.35
C VAL A 46 8.47 7.20 -4.61
N THR A 47 8.40 8.33 -3.90
CA THR A 47 7.15 8.77 -3.24
C THR A 47 6.05 9.02 -4.26
N THR A 48 6.35 9.67 -5.38
CA THR A 48 5.36 9.89 -6.46
C THR A 48 4.92 8.57 -7.09
N SER A 49 5.86 7.67 -7.41
CA SER A 49 5.52 6.35 -7.96
C SER A 49 4.68 5.52 -6.99
N PHE A 50 5.04 5.52 -5.70
CA PHE A 50 4.29 4.84 -4.65
C PHE A 50 2.87 5.38 -4.52
N ALA A 51 2.70 6.70 -4.50
CA ALA A 51 1.37 7.32 -4.44
C ALA A 51 0.52 6.94 -5.66
N ASN A 52 1.09 6.98 -6.86
CA ASN A 52 0.38 6.60 -8.09
C ASN A 52 -0.05 5.11 -8.06
N ALA A 53 0.84 4.21 -7.63
CA ALA A 53 0.51 2.79 -7.47
C ALA A 53 -0.58 2.58 -6.42
N LEU A 54 -0.57 3.36 -5.33
CA LEU A 54 -1.59 3.30 -4.29
C LEU A 54 -2.96 3.74 -4.83
N TYR A 55 -3.02 4.85 -5.57
CA TYR A 55 -4.25 5.30 -6.22
C TYR A 55 -4.77 4.28 -7.23
N HIS A 56 -3.89 3.69 -8.04
CA HIS A 56 -4.31 2.65 -8.98
C HIS A 56 -4.84 1.39 -8.26
N PHE A 57 -4.21 1.01 -7.15
CA PHE A 57 -4.71 -0.08 -6.31
C PHE A 57 -6.10 0.22 -5.76
N THR A 58 -6.33 1.41 -5.19
CA THR A 58 -7.64 1.78 -4.63
C THR A 58 -8.73 1.85 -5.70
N ASP A 59 -8.41 2.45 -6.85
CA ASP A 59 -9.42 2.82 -7.84
C ASP A 59 -9.72 1.69 -8.82
N VAL A 60 -8.78 0.76 -9.02
CA VAL A 60 -8.91 -0.32 -10.01
C VAL A 60 -8.86 -1.69 -9.34
N THR A 61 -7.82 -1.94 -8.53
CA THR A 61 -7.61 -3.28 -7.96
C THR A 61 -8.67 -3.62 -6.92
N CYS A 62 -8.97 -2.72 -5.98
CA CYS A 62 -9.98 -2.95 -4.96
C CYS A 62 -11.38 -3.20 -5.53
N GLN A 63 -11.72 -2.64 -6.69
CA GLN A 63 -13.03 -2.86 -7.32
C GLN A 63 -13.26 -4.31 -7.74
N ALA A 64 -12.19 -5.09 -7.93
CA ALA A 64 -12.29 -6.51 -8.26
C ALA A 64 -12.57 -7.41 -7.04
N PHE A 65 -12.50 -6.87 -5.82
CA PHE A 65 -12.70 -7.62 -4.58
C PHE A 65 -13.92 -7.09 -3.84
N ASP A 66 -14.87 -7.97 -3.54
CA ASP A 66 -15.98 -7.64 -2.65
C ASP A 66 -15.51 -7.76 -1.19
N THR A 67 -14.98 -6.67 -0.66
CA THR A 67 -14.50 -6.60 0.72
C THR A 67 -15.60 -6.09 1.64
N VAL A 68 -15.99 -6.90 2.61
CA VAL A 68 -16.88 -6.50 3.70
C VAL A 68 -16.09 -6.30 5.00
N LYS A 69 -16.59 -5.43 5.87
CA LYS A 69 -16.03 -5.30 7.22
C LYS A 69 -16.21 -6.63 7.97
N THR A 70 -15.22 -6.96 8.79
CA THR A 70 -15.32 -8.07 9.73
C THR A 70 -16.26 -7.73 10.89
N ASP A 71 -16.81 -8.75 11.55
CA ASP A 71 -17.69 -8.56 12.72
C ASP A 71 -17.02 -7.73 13.83
N ALA A 72 -15.71 -7.89 14.01
CA ALA A 72 -14.92 -7.11 14.97
C ALA A 72 -14.83 -5.64 14.58
N GLU A 73 -14.71 -5.33 13.29
CA GLU A 73 -14.69 -3.96 12.79
C GLU A 73 -16.07 -3.30 12.88
N TYR A 74 -17.14 -4.05 12.61
CA TYR A 74 -18.51 -3.60 12.86
C TYR A 74 -18.75 -3.29 14.34
N ALA A 75 -18.36 -4.18 15.24
CA ALA A 75 -18.51 -3.97 16.68
C ALA A 75 -17.75 -2.72 17.15
N LYS A 76 -16.51 -2.52 16.68
CA LYS A 76 -15.73 -1.31 16.99
C LYS A 76 -16.41 -0.03 16.49
N GLN A 77 -16.96 -0.04 15.28
CA GLN A 77 -17.67 1.12 14.74
C GLN A 77 -18.89 1.48 15.60
N ILE A 78 -19.71 0.49 15.97
CA ILE A 78 -20.88 0.69 16.83
C ILE A 78 -20.46 1.26 18.20
N CYS A 79 -19.37 0.75 18.81
CA CYS A 79 -18.85 1.30 20.06
C CYS A 79 -18.39 2.75 19.93
N ASN A 80 -17.69 3.10 18.84
CA ASN A 80 -17.23 4.47 18.60
C ASN A 80 -18.41 5.44 18.41
N GLU A 81 -19.44 5.02 17.67
CA GLU A 81 -20.65 5.82 17.43
C GLU A 81 -21.49 5.99 18.71
N ALA A 82 -21.56 4.96 19.57
CA ALA A 82 -22.24 5.03 20.86
C ALA A 82 -21.49 5.84 21.93
N GLN A 83 -20.22 6.19 21.68
CA GLN A 83 -19.38 7.03 22.55
C GLN A 83 -19.42 8.53 22.17
N CYS A 84 -20.21 8.91 21.16
CA CYS A 84 -20.45 10.30 20.75
C CYS A 84 -21.72 10.91 21.36
#